data_AF-A0AAQ0ECK2-F1
#
_entry.id   AF-A0AAQ0ECK2-F1
#
_cell.length_a   1.000
_cell.length_b   1.000
_cell.length_c   1.000
_cell.angle_alpha   90.00
_cell.angle_beta   90.00
_cell.angle_gamma   90.00
#
_symmetry.space_group_name_H-M   'P 1'
#
loop_
_entity.id
_entity.type
_entity.pdbx_description
1 polymer ?
#
loop_
_entity_poly.entity_id
_entity_poly.type
_entity_poly.pdbx_seq_one_letter_code
_entity_poly.pdbx_strand_id
1 'polypeptide(L)'
;MKPVYWLLPGLLFGIPAFAQSVPEPPSVAAAELGTDLRYLSNCLQQGQFAAVDSLLATQSREQREYLLLQLLRNINVTRPASPELHAWVAAQADKAPRWLVEQRVDGFLVQQPAYDFAAQARLLLGQWQQLAWQADYRQQLEQGTFGFKSIYYRSNPELARQQQALLQALEQLPVSLLQRESRTLAAQNIYLPDNRLLSYLLQRTGEPALYSRLWRQPVDQDALAALATINRFHQGNEASELLIAASTNPHLKEPALRQLSALSPLPQQARSYLLGELANRQYGSLVADLLMEVDEPLLLSALAKRLGQHDQNPMTPTLFPDSGTPERRPGL
;
A
#
# COMPACT_ATOMS: atom_id res chain seq x y z
N MET A 1 27.85 -27.54 21.97
CA MET A 1 27.43 -26.23 21.42
C MET A 1 27.63 -26.27 19.91
N LYS A 2 26.51 -26.43 19.19
CA LYS A 2 26.33 -26.45 17.73
C LYS A 2 24.81 -26.24 17.47
N PRO A 3 24.39 -25.87 16.24
CA PRO A 3 23.46 -24.76 16.01
C PRO A 3 21.97 -25.14 16.03
N VAL A 4 21.17 -24.09 16.25
CA VAL A 4 19.72 -24.02 16.17
C VAL A 4 19.28 -24.15 14.71
N TYR A 5 18.45 -25.14 14.41
CA TYR A 5 17.69 -25.23 13.15
C TYR A 5 16.37 -24.47 13.33
N TRP A 6 16.19 -23.43 12.51
CA TRP A 6 14.91 -22.80 12.25
C TRP A 6 14.14 -23.64 11.24
N LEU A 7 12.97 -24.15 11.64
CA LEU A 7 11.97 -24.71 10.73
C LEU A 7 10.94 -23.62 10.40
N LEU A 8 10.74 -23.42 9.10
CA LEU A 8 9.66 -22.65 8.46
C LEU A 8 8.27 -23.02 8.98
N PRO A 9 7.31 -22.09 8.93
CA PRO A 9 5.95 -22.43 8.56
C PRO A 9 5.59 -21.77 7.22
N GLY A 10 5.48 -22.61 6.19
CA GLY A 10 4.90 -22.25 4.90
C GLY A 10 3.41 -22.60 4.87
N LEU A 11 2.65 -21.70 4.24
CA LEU A 11 1.43 -21.97 3.46
C LEU A 11 0.32 -22.78 4.15
N LEU A 12 -0.55 -22.09 4.89
CA LEU A 12 -1.93 -22.52 5.03
C LEU A 12 -2.73 -21.93 3.86
N PHE A 13 -3.02 -22.77 2.87
CA PHE A 13 -4.12 -22.57 1.94
C PHE A 13 -5.40 -22.36 2.77
N GLY A 14 -6.02 -21.19 2.61
CA GLY A 14 -7.34 -20.90 3.15
C GLY A 14 -8.35 -21.86 2.56
N ILE A 15 -8.76 -22.86 3.34
CA ILE A 15 -9.98 -23.61 3.10
C ILE A 15 -11.12 -22.58 3.15
N PRO A 16 -12.08 -22.58 2.20
CA PRO A 16 -13.24 -21.72 2.32
C PRO A 16 -13.97 -22.14 3.59
N ALA A 17 -13.91 -21.29 4.63
CA ALA A 17 -14.79 -21.43 5.77
C ALA A 17 -16.21 -21.41 5.20
N PHE A 18 -16.90 -22.55 5.29
CA PHE A 18 -18.33 -22.60 5.12
C PHE A 18 -18.89 -21.54 6.06
N ALA A 19 -19.39 -20.45 5.49
CA ALA A 19 -20.19 -19.48 6.20
C ALA A 19 -21.40 -20.24 6.74
N GLN A 20 -21.30 -20.74 7.97
CA GLN A 20 -22.46 -21.15 8.73
C GLN A 20 -23.34 -19.90 8.80
N SER A 21 -24.49 -19.99 8.15
CA SER A 21 -25.55 -19.01 8.18
C SER A 21 -25.71 -18.49 9.60
N VAL A 22 -25.50 -17.18 9.78
CA VAL A 22 -25.86 -16.44 10.98
C VAL A 22 -27.30 -16.84 11.32
N PRO A 23 -27.59 -17.40 12.50
CA PRO A 23 -28.98 -17.62 12.90
C PRO A 23 -29.65 -16.24 12.95
N GLU A 24 -30.65 -16.02 12.09
CA GLU A 24 -31.50 -14.85 12.23
C GLU A 24 -32.15 -14.90 13.62
N PRO A 25 -32.03 -13.83 14.43
CA PRO A 25 -32.74 -13.77 15.71
C PRO A 25 -34.26 -13.83 15.46
N PRO A 26 -35.03 -14.36 16.42
CA PRO A 26 -36.47 -14.63 16.25
C PRO A 26 -37.21 -13.38 15.79
N SER A 27 -38.15 -13.58 14.85
CA SER A 27 -38.88 -12.50 14.19
C SER A 27 -39.72 -11.70 15.18
N VAL A 28 -39.24 -10.52 15.54
CA VAL A 28 -40.08 -9.50 16.15
C VAL A 28 -41.15 -9.10 15.13
N ALA A 29 -42.40 -8.85 15.57
CA ALA A 29 -43.51 -8.48 14.70
C ALA A 29 -43.13 -7.29 13.78
N ALA A 30 -42.78 -7.60 12.53
CA ALA A 30 -42.03 -6.70 11.65
C ALA A 30 -42.79 -5.40 11.27
N ALA A 31 -44.12 -5.44 11.34
CA ALA A 31 -44.97 -4.31 10.93
C ALA A 31 -44.99 -3.17 11.97
N GLU A 32 -45.07 -3.47 13.26
CA GLU A 32 -45.13 -2.47 14.33
C GLU A 32 -43.77 -1.77 14.48
N LEU A 33 -42.68 -2.54 14.47
CA LEU A 33 -41.32 -2.02 14.49
C LEU A 33 -40.98 -1.14 13.29
N GLY A 34 -41.56 -1.40 12.12
CA GLY A 34 -41.35 -0.58 10.93
C GLY A 34 -41.92 0.84 11.09
N THR A 35 -43.02 0.99 11.83
CA THR A 35 -43.60 2.31 12.13
C THR A 35 -42.75 3.06 13.14
N ASP A 36 -42.33 2.38 14.21
CA ASP A 36 -41.45 2.94 15.24
C ASP A 36 -40.10 3.37 14.66
N LEU A 37 -39.49 2.54 13.81
CA LEU A 37 -38.23 2.87 13.15
C LEU A 37 -38.36 4.11 12.27
N ARG A 38 -39.44 4.23 11.50
CA ARG A 38 -39.68 5.40 10.65
C ARG A 38 -39.84 6.67 11.48
N TYR A 39 -40.62 6.60 12.57
CA TYR A 39 -40.79 7.72 13.49
C TYR A 39 -39.45 8.13 14.14
N LEU A 40 -38.72 7.17 14.69
CA LEU A 40 -37.40 7.38 15.30
C LEU A 40 -36.39 7.97 14.32
N SER A 41 -36.39 7.51 13.06
CA SER A 41 -35.51 8.04 12.01
C SER A 41 -35.83 9.51 11.73
N ASN A 42 -37.10 9.88 11.74
CA ASN A 42 -37.53 11.26 11.52
C ASN A 42 -37.15 12.17 12.71
N CYS A 43 -37.33 11.69 13.95
CA CYS A 43 -36.84 12.38 15.15
C CYS A 43 -35.32 12.58 15.11
N LEU A 44 -34.57 11.56 14.69
CA LEU A 44 -33.11 11.64 14.57
C LEU A 44 -32.68 12.68 13.53
N GLN A 45 -33.35 12.72 12.36
CA GLN A 45 -33.11 13.74 11.34
C GLN A 45 -33.42 15.17 11.82
N GLN A 46 -34.39 15.31 12.73
CA GLN A 46 -34.79 16.59 13.32
C GLN A 46 -33.95 16.98 14.57
N GLY A 47 -32.97 16.17 14.97
CA GLY A 47 -32.14 16.42 16.16
C GLY A 47 -32.87 16.18 17.49
N GLN A 48 -34.00 15.48 17.48
CA GLN A 48 -34.82 15.23 18.68
C GLN A 48 -34.32 14.00 19.46
N PHE A 49 -33.06 14.02 19.90
CA PHE A 49 -32.38 12.88 20.53
C PHE A 49 -33.06 12.42 21.84
N ALA A 50 -33.58 13.37 22.64
CA ALA A 50 -34.30 13.05 23.86
C ALA A 50 -35.62 12.29 23.58
N ALA A 51 -36.31 12.60 22.48
CA ALA A 51 -37.51 11.89 22.07
C ALA A 51 -37.18 10.46 21.60
N VAL A 52 -36.06 10.30 20.88
CA VAL A 52 -35.52 8.99 20.49
C VAL A 52 -35.24 8.13 21.73
N ASP A 53 -34.50 8.65 22.70
CA ASP A 53 -34.15 7.91 23.91
C ASP A 53 -35.40 7.57 24.76
N SER A 54 -36.37 8.49 24.83
CA SER A 54 -37.63 8.28 25.56
C SER A 54 -38.46 7.14 24.96
N LEU A 55 -38.62 7.11 23.63
CA LEU A 55 -39.35 6.03 22.96
C LEU A 55 -38.59 4.71 23.06
N LEU A 56 -37.27 4.71 22.89
CA LEU A 56 -36.46 3.51 23.07
C LEU A 56 -36.60 2.95 24.50
N ALA A 57 -36.76 3.80 25.51
CA ALA A 57 -36.96 3.37 26.89
C ALA A 57 -38.29 2.62 27.13
N THR A 58 -39.33 2.87 26.33
CA THR A 58 -40.63 2.16 26.44
C THR A 58 -40.61 0.78 25.80
N GLN A 59 -39.64 0.50 24.93
CA GLN A 59 -39.52 -0.77 24.21
C GLN A 59 -38.90 -1.88 25.07
N SER A 60 -39.17 -3.14 24.71
CA SER A 60 -38.50 -4.29 25.31
C SER A 60 -36.98 -4.24 25.04
N ARG A 61 -36.18 -4.96 25.84
CA ARG A 61 -34.72 -4.97 25.71
C ARG A 61 -34.26 -5.39 24.31
N GLU A 62 -34.83 -6.47 23.80
CA GLU A 62 -34.55 -7.00 22.46
C GLU A 62 -34.92 -5.98 21.37
N GLN A 63 -36.15 -5.44 21.42
CA GLN A 63 -36.66 -4.45 20.48
C GLN A 63 -35.82 -3.17 20.47
N ARG A 64 -35.43 -2.69 21.65
CA ARG A 64 -34.59 -1.50 21.80
C ARG A 64 -33.24 -1.66 21.11
N GLU A 65 -32.55 -2.77 21.37
CA GLU A 65 -31.22 -3.01 20.80
C GLU A 65 -31.28 -3.24 19.29
N TYR A 66 -32.32 -3.93 18.81
CA TYR A 66 -32.61 -4.04 17.38
C TYR A 66 -32.86 -2.67 16.74
N LEU A 67 -33.78 -1.88 17.29
CA LEU A 67 -34.11 -0.54 16.76
C LEU A 67 -32.89 0.38 16.76
N LEU A 68 -32.09 0.37 17.83
CA LEU A 68 -30.84 1.13 17.89
C LEU A 68 -29.87 0.74 16.77
N LEU A 69 -29.66 -0.57 16.56
CA LEU A 69 -28.79 -1.05 15.49
C LEU A 69 -29.29 -0.59 14.11
N GLN A 70 -30.60 -0.70 13.86
CA GLN A 70 -31.19 -0.27 12.59
C GLN A 70 -31.11 1.24 12.39
N LEU A 71 -31.37 2.04 13.43
CA LEU A 71 -31.24 3.50 13.37
C LEU A 71 -29.82 3.89 12.99
N LEU A 72 -28.81 3.33 13.68
CA LEU A 72 -27.42 3.62 13.40
C LEU A 72 -27.02 3.22 11.97
N ARG A 73 -27.47 2.05 11.49
CA ARG A 73 -27.21 1.61 10.10
C ARG A 73 -27.81 2.54 9.05
N ASN A 74 -28.95 3.17 9.35
CA ASN A 74 -29.65 4.05 8.42
C ASN A 74 -29.12 5.49 8.41
N ILE A 75 -28.16 5.83 9.27
CA ILE A 75 -27.53 7.15 9.25
C ILE A 75 -26.64 7.26 8.01
N ASN A 76 -26.94 8.23 7.15
CA ASN A 76 -26.14 8.48 5.95
C ASN A 76 -24.84 9.23 6.31
N VAL A 77 -23.70 8.64 5.92
CA VAL A 77 -22.36 9.12 6.27
C VAL A 77 -21.74 9.97 5.14
N THR A 78 -22.55 10.65 4.33
CA THR A 78 -22.01 11.47 3.23
C THR A 78 -21.34 12.77 3.70
N ARG A 79 -21.65 13.23 4.93
CA ARG A 79 -21.11 14.47 5.51
C ARG A 79 -20.71 14.24 6.97
N PRO A 80 -19.80 15.08 7.52
CA PRO A 80 -19.57 15.11 8.96
C PRO A 80 -20.89 15.33 9.71
N ALA A 81 -21.09 14.60 10.80
CA ALA A 81 -22.27 14.76 11.64
C ALA A 81 -22.36 16.15 12.26
N SER A 82 -23.58 16.57 12.58
CA SER A 82 -23.77 17.69 13.51
C SER A 82 -23.19 17.33 14.89
N PRO A 83 -22.74 18.32 15.68
CA PRO A 83 -22.15 18.06 17.01
C PRO A 83 -23.09 17.27 17.94
N GLU A 84 -24.40 17.55 17.87
CA GLU A 84 -25.41 16.88 18.69
C GLU A 84 -25.60 15.42 18.28
N LEU A 85 -25.67 15.13 16.97
CA LEU A 85 -25.75 13.76 16.47
C LEU A 85 -24.49 12.97 16.82
N HIS A 86 -23.32 13.60 16.69
CA HIS A 86 -22.05 12.99 17.07
C HIS A 86 -22.03 12.64 18.56
N ALA A 87 -22.46 13.57 19.43
CA ALA A 87 -22.53 13.33 20.87
C ALA A 87 -23.52 12.21 21.23
N TRP A 88 -24.69 12.17 20.58
CA TRP A 88 -25.67 11.12 20.81
C TRP A 88 -25.12 9.74 20.38
N VAL A 89 -24.50 9.62 19.20
CA VAL A 89 -23.88 8.36 18.75
C VAL A 89 -22.71 7.95 19.65
N ALA A 90 -21.89 8.89 20.12
CA ALA A 90 -20.85 8.62 21.11
C ALA A 90 -21.42 8.03 22.39
N ALA A 91 -22.51 8.60 22.91
CA ALA A 91 -23.21 8.05 24.07
C ALA A 91 -23.76 6.64 23.84
N GLN A 92 -24.12 6.26 22.60
CA GLN A 92 -24.49 4.88 22.28
C GLN A 92 -23.27 3.95 22.16
N ALA A 93 -22.14 4.43 21.64
CA ALA A 93 -20.90 3.67 21.53
C ALA A 93 -20.29 3.26 22.88
N ASP A 94 -20.55 4.05 23.93
CA ASP A 94 -20.08 3.77 25.29
C ASP A 94 -20.94 2.75 26.04
N LYS A 95 -22.15 2.46 25.54
CA LYS A 95 -23.05 1.48 26.15
C LYS A 95 -22.65 0.06 25.73
N ALA A 96 -22.68 -0.88 26.67
CA ALA A 96 -22.54 -2.30 26.37
C ALA A 96 -23.89 -2.89 25.92
N PRO A 97 -23.94 -3.65 24.80
CA PRO A 97 -25.12 -4.42 24.45
C PRO A 97 -25.45 -5.40 25.56
N ARG A 98 -26.75 -5.59 25.79
CA ARG A 98 -27.24 -6.34 26.93
C ARG A 98 -27.90 -7.62 26.44
N TRP A 99 -28.50 -7.67 25.26
CA TRP A 99 -29.09 -8.89 24.72
C TRP A 99 -28.01 -9.80 24.11
N LEU A 100 -27.67 -10.89 24.82
CA LEU A 100 -26.62 -11.82 24.44
C LEU A 100 -27.22 -13.15 23.98
N VAL A 101 -26.60 -13.75 22.97
CA VAL A 101 -26.93 -15.08 22.43
C VAL A 101 -25.70 -15.96 22.53
N GLU A 102 -25.93 -17.23 22.86
CA GLU A 102 -24.89 -18.25 22.93
C GLU A 102 -24.66 -18.86 21.55
N GLN A 103 -23.40 -18.84 21.10
CA GLN A 103 -23.00 -19.44 19.84
C GLN A 103 -21.79 -20.35 20.05
N ARG A 104 -21.79 -21.50 19.36
CA ARG A 104 -20.63 -22.39 19.34
C ARG A 104 -19.70 -21.97 18.21
N VAL A 105 -18.51 -21.50 18.56
CA VAL A 105 -17.45 -21.10 17.61
C VAL A 105 -16.22 -21.96 17.90
N ASP A 106 -15.74 -22.69 16.90
CA ASP A 106 -14.55 -23.57 17.00
C ASP A 106 -14.59 -24.57 18.17
N GLY A 107 -15.79 -25.08 18.49
CA GLY A 107 -16.00 -26.04 19.58
C GLY A 107 -16.17 -25.41 20.96
N PHE A 108 -15.97 -24.11 21.10
CA PHE A 108 -16.20 -23.35 22.34
C PHE A 108 -17.56 -22.66 22.33
N LEU A 109 -18.21 -22.56 23.49
CA LEU A 109 -19.45 -21.81 23.66
C LEU A 109 -19.09 -20.36 24.04
N VAL A 110 -19.46 -19.42 23.19
CA VAL A 110 -19.17 -17.98 23.34
C VAL A 110 -20.49 -17.23 23.46
N GLN A 111 -20.55 -16.28 24.40
CA GLN A 111 -21.66 -15.33 24.50
C GLN A 111 -21.32 -14.08 23.70
N GLN A 112 -22.17 -13.74 22.73
CA GLN A 112 -22.01 -12.56 21.88
C GLN A 112 -23.30 -11.73 21.83
N PRO A 113 -23.21 -10.42 21.61
CA PRO A 113 -24.40 -9.59 21.47
C PRO A 113 -25.18 -9.98 20.22
N ALA A 114 -26.50 -10.17 20.35
CA ALA A 114 -27.35 -10.43 19.19
C ALA A 114 -27.44 -9.20 18.28
N TYR A 115 -27.37 -8.00 18.88
CA TYR A 115 -27.39 -6.72 18.17
C TYR A 115 -26.26 -5.82 18.67
N ASP A 116 -25.13 -5.82 17.95
CA ASP A 116 -23.97 -5.00 18.32
C ASP A 116 -24.09 -3.55 17.86
N PHE A 117 -25.05 -2.82 18.45
CA PHE A 117 -25.25 -1.40 18.16
C PHE A 117 -24.05 -0.54 18.61
N ALA A 118 -23.32 -0.97 19.64
CA ALA A 118 -22.16 -0.24 20.15
C ALA A 118 -20.99 -0.28 19.16
N ALA A 119 -20.70 -1.44 18.55
CA ALA A 119 -19.72 -1.51 17.47
C ALA A 119 -20.16 -0.70 16.25
N GLN A 120 -21.43 -0.75 15.87
CA GLN A 120 -21.95 0.07 14.78
C GLN A 120 -21.79 1.57 15.04
N ALA A 121 -22.04 2.03 16.27
CA ALA A 121 -21.82 3.42 16.66
C ALA A 121 -20.34 3.82 16.54
N ARG A 122 -19.41 2.99 17.01
CA ARG A 122 -17.96 3.23 16.87
C ARG A 122 -17.51 3.29 15.41
N LEU A 123 -18.07 2.44 14.54
CA LEU A 123 -17.82 2.49 13.10
C LEU A 123 -18.26 3.82 12.50
N LEU A 124 -19.45 4.31 12.85
CA LEU A 124 -19.96 5.61 12.38
C LEU A 124 -19.07 6.78 12.83
N LEU A 125 -18.69 6.81 14.11
CA LEU A 125 -17.76 7.82 14.64
C LEU A 125 -16.43 7.77 13.88
N GLY A 126 -15.95 6.56 13.59
CA GLY A 126 -14.73 6.36 12.80
C GLY A 126 -14.84 6.92 11.37
N GLN A 127 -15.97 6.72 10.72
CA GLN A 127 -16.22 7.24 9.37
C GLN A 127 -16.37 8.77 9.35
N TRP A 128 -17.07 9.36 10.33
CA TRP A 128 -17.14 10.82 10.44
C TRP A 128 -15.79 11.46 10.72
N GLN A 129 -14.97 10.83 11.57
CA GLN A 129 -13.60 11.30 11.80
C GLN A 129 -12.78 11.27 10.52
N GLN A 130 -12.94 10.23 9.70
CA GLN A 130 -12.28 10.10 8.40
C GLN A 130 -12.66 11.25 7.45
N LEU A 131 -13.95 11.59 7.38
CA LEU A 131 -14.47 12.69 6.55
C LEU A 131 -14.00 14.05 7.06
N ALA A 132 -13.97 14.24 8.38
CA ALA A 132 -13.45 15.46 8.99
C ALA A 132 -11.98 15.67 8.64
N TRP A 133 -11.14 14.63 8.75
CA TRP A 133 -9.75 14.68 8.31
C TRP A 133 -9.62 14.95 6.82
N GLN A 134 -10.40 14.28 5.97
CA GLN A 134 -10.36 14.52 4.53
C GLN A 134 -10.67 15.98 4.18
N ALA A 135 -11.70 16.56 4.80
CA ALA A 135 -12.09 17.95 4.58
C ALA A 135 -11.02 18.93 5.08
N ASP A 136 -10.49 18.72 6.28
CA ASP A 136 -9.44 19.54 6.88
C ASP A 136 -8.14 19.49 6.07
N TYR A 137 -7.69 18.29 5.70
CA TYR A 137 -6.49 18.11 4.89
C TYR A 137 -6.65 18.76 3.52
N ARG A 138 -7.80 18.60 2.86
CA ARG A 138 -8.05 19.27 1.57
C ARG A 138 -7.92 20.79 1.71
N GLN A 139 -8.53 21.38 2.74
CA GLN A 139 -8.43 22.82 3.00
C GLN A 139 -6.97 23.25 3.24
N GLN A 140 -6.22 22.52 4.06
CA GLN A 140 -4.81 22.83 4.34
C GLN A 140 -3.93 22.67 3.10
N LEU A 141 -4.20 21.66 2.26
CA LEU A 141 -3.52 21.44 1.00
C LEU A 141 -3.84 22.57 0.02
N GLU A 142 -5.09 23.00 -0.12
CA GLU A 142 -5.43 24.15 -0.97
C GLU A 142 -4.70 25.43 -0.52
N GLN A 143 -4.62 25.65 0.79
CA GLN A 143 -3.95 26.81 1.40
C GLN A 143 -2.41 26.70 1.40
N GLY A 144 -1.85 25.51 1.12
CA GLY A 144 -0.40 25.27 1.17
C GLY A 144 0.17 25.26 2.59
N THR A 145 -0.67 25.03 3.59
CA THR A 145 -0.29 24.97 5.02
C THR A 145 -0.15 23.54 5.53
N PHE A 146 -0.53 22.53 4.72
CA PHE A 146 -0.45 21.13 5.11
C PHE A 146 0.98 20.68 5.38
N GLY A 147 1.22 20.15 6.58
CA GLY A 147 2.51 19.59 6.97
C GLY A 147 2.47 18.08 7.06
N PHE A 148 3.14 17.36 6.15
CA PHE A 148 3.21 15.89 6.17
C PHE A 148 3.70 15.30 7.51
N LYS A 149 4.58 16.01 8.22
CA LYS A 149 5.07 15.62 9.55
C LYS A 149 3.97 15.50 10.61
N SER A 150 2.82 16.14 10.41
CA SER A 150 1.69 16.08 11.35
C SER A 150 1.10 14.68 11.46
N ILE A 151 1.14 13.90 10.38
CA ILE A 151 0.62 12.52 10.35
C ILE A 151 1.77 11.50 10.36
N TYR A 152 2.89 11.79 9.70
CA TYR A 152 4.00 10.85 9.52
C TYR A 152 5.03 10.93 10.66
N TYR A 153 4.60 10.54 11.87
CA TYR A 153 5.47 10.34 13.02
C TYR A 153 5.36 8.90 13.54
N ARG A 154 6.46 8.39 14.14
CA ARG A 154 6.63 6.96 14.45
C ARG A 154 5.57 6.37 15.39
N SER A 155 5.04 7.17 16.31
CA SER A 155 4.10 6.74 17.35
C SER A 155 2.65 7.11 17.05
N ASN A 156 2.29 7.31 15.79
CA ASN A 156 0.92 7.64 15.41
C ASN A 156 0.05 6.37 15.31
N PRO A 157 -0.89 6.11 16.25
CA PRO A 157 -1.75 4.94 16.18
C PRO A 157 -2.76 5.02 15.03
N GLU A 158 -3.13 6.23 14.61
CA GLU A 158 -4.15 6.47 13.57
C GLU A 158 -3.53 6.66 12.17
N LEU A 159 -2.24 6.38 12.01
CA LEU A 159 -1.48 6.65 10.79
C LEU A 159 -2.17 6.08 9.54
N ALA A 160 -2.61 4.83 9.59
CA ALA A 160 -3.26 4.17 8.45
C ALA A 160 -4.56 4.87 8.04
N ARG A 161 -5.37 5.32 9.01
CA ARG A 161 -6.63 6.01 8.76
C ARG A 161 -6.38 7.44 8.27
N GLN A 162 -5.47 8.17 8.91
CA GLN A 162 -5.09 9.51 8.48
C GLN A 162 -4.45 9.51 7.09
N GLN A 163 -3.59 8.54 6.78
CA GLN A 163 -3.04 8.38 5.43
C GLN A 163 -4.14 8.11 4.40
N GLN A 164 -5.09 7.23 4.71
CA GLN A 164 -6.22 6.99 3.81
C GLN A 164 -7.05 8.28 3.61
N ALA A 165 -7.24 9.10 4.64
CA ALA A 165 -7.95 10.38 4.53
C ALA A 165 -7.17 11.38 3.67
N LEU A 166 -5.84 11.42 3.82
CA LEU A 166 -4.96 12.25 3.00
C LEU A 166 -5.02 11.83 1.52
N LEU A 167 -4.93 10.54 1.21
CA LEU A 167 -5.03 10.06 -0.17
C LEU A 167 -6.37 10.46 -0.82
N GLN A 168 -7.47 10.32 -0.07
CA GLN A 168 -8.80 10.75 -0.51
C GLN A 168 -8.92 12.27 -0.67
N ALA A 169 -8.21 13.06 0.14
CA ALA A 169 -8.13 14.52 -0.03
C ALA A 169 -7.35 14.90 -1.29
N LEU A 170 -6.21 14.24 -1.55
CA LEU A 170 -5.39 14.45 -2.73
C LEU A 170 -6.11 14.10 -4.04
N GLU A 171 -7.04 13.14 -4.01
CA GLU A 171 -7.82 12.72 -5.18
C GLU A 171 -8.58 13.88 -5.83
N GLN A 172 -9.14 14.76 -5.00
CA GLN A 172 -9.96 15.89 -5.45
C GLN A 172 -9.14 17.12 -5.83
N LEU A 173 -7.82 17.12 -5.61
CA LEU A 173 -6.97 18.27 -5.91
C LEU A 173 -6.60 18.36 -7.40
N PRO A 174 -6.42 19.59 -7.92
CA PRO A 174 -5.87 19.82 -9.25
C PRO A 174 -4.39 19.41 -9.32
N VAL A 175 -3.95 19.02 -10.51
CA VAL A 175 -2.58 18.51 -10.76
C VAL A 175 -1.50 19.51 -10.37
N SER A 176 -1.73 20.83 -10.54
CA SER A 176 -0.79 21.88 -10.15
C SER A 176 -0.48 21.88 -8.64
N LEU A 177 -1.50 21.68 -7.80
CA LEU A 177 -1.29 21.56 -6.36
C LEU A 177 -0.59 20.25 -6.02
N LEU A 178 -0.94 19.14 -6.68
CA LEU A 178 -0.24 17.87 -6.48
C LEU A 178 1.24 17.95 -6.83
N GLN A 179 1.62 18.68 -7.86
CA GLN A 179 3.02 18.93 -8.22
C GLN A 179 3.75 19.72 -7.13
N ARG A 180 3.12 20.77 -6.59
CA ARG A 180 3.67 21.52 -5.45
C ARG A 180 3.89 20.60 -4.25
N GLU A 181 2.89 19.81 -3.88
CA GLU A 181 2.98 18.88 -2.75
C GLU A 181 4.00 17.77 -2.98
N SER A 182 4.14 17.31 -4.23
CA SER A 182 5.17 16.35 -4.62
C SER A 182 6.58 16.90 -4.38
N ARG A 183 6.84 18.14 -4.77
CA ARG A 183 8.15 18.81 -4.55
C ARG A 183 8.41 19.06 -3.08
N THR A 184 7.40 19.56 -2.36
CA THR A 184 7.47 19.76 -0.91
C THR A 184 7.80 18.46 -0.19
N LEU A 185 7.10 17.38 -0.51
CA LEU A 185 7.35 16.07 0.06
C LEU A 185 8.75 15.58 -0.32
N ALA A 186 9.18 15.69 -1.58
CA ALA A 186 10.51 15.25 -1.99
C ALA A 186 11.66 15.96 -1.24
N ALA A 187 11.49 17.25 -0.93
CA ALA A 187 12.48 18.04 -0.18
C ALA A 187 12.49 17.74 1.33
N GLN A 188 11.41 17.18 1.87
CA GLN A 188 11.29 16.94 3.30
C GLN A 188 11.95 15.63 3.74
N ASN A 189 12.80 15.68 4.76
CA ASN A 189 13.27 14.47 5.43
C ASN A 189 12.24 14.00 6.46
N ILE A 190 11.33 13.10 6.05
CA ILE A 190 10.31 12.49 6.91
C ILE A 190 10.34 10.98 6.81
N TYR A 191 9.99 10.30 7.89
CA TYR A 191 9.79 8.86 7.87
C TYR A 191 8.48 8.52 7.17
N LEU A 192 8.51 7.63 6.18
CA LEU A 192 7.32 7.07 5.55
C LEU A 192 7.32 5.56 5.82
N PRO A 193 6.25 5.00 6.41
CA PRO A 193 6.16 3.58 6.74
C PRO A 193 5.99 2.69 5.50
N ASP A 194 5.38 3.22 4.44
CA ASP A 194 5.07 2.56 3.18
C ASP A 194 5.31 3.51 2.00
N ASN A 195 5.23 2.96 0.79
CA ASN A 195 5.44 3.71 -0.45
C ASN A 195 4.14 4.22 -1.09
N ARG A 196 2.98 4.00 -0.45
CA ARG A 196 1.65 4.30 -1.04
C ARG A 196 1.48 5.77 -1.38
N LEU A 197 1.90 6.68 -0.50
CA LEU A 197 1.81 8.12 -0.74
C LEU A 197 2.69 8.55 -1.92
N LEU A 198 3.93 8.05 -1.98
CA LEU A 198 4.86 8.39 -3.06
C LEU A 198 4.36 7.89 -4.41
N SER A 199 3.96 6.62 -4.47
CA SER A 199 3.40 6.00 -5.67
C SER A 199 2.15 6.76 -6.15
N TYR A 200 1.24 7.10 -5.24
CA TYR A 200 0.03 7.86 -5.57
C TYR A 200 0.33 9.22 -6.22
N LEU A 201 1.28 9.98 -5.65
CA LEU A 201 1.67 11.26 -6.23
C LEU A 201 2.37 11.08 -7.57
N LEU A 202 3.31 10.13 -7.68
CA LEU A 202 4.03 9.84 -8.92
C LEU A 202 3.12 9.44 -10.08
N GLN A 203 2.07 8.65 -9.81
CA GLN A 203 1.07 8.26 -10.83
C GLN A 203 0.34 9.45 -11.45
N ARG A 204 0.30 10.60 -10.78
CA ARG A 204 -0.39 11.81 -11.23
C ARG A 204 0.54 12.95 -11.65
N THR A 205 1.74 13.04 -11.07
CA THR A 205 2.64 14.18 -11.29
C THR A 205 3.91 13.83 -12.05
N GLY A 206 4.41 12.60 -11.90
CA GLY A 206 5.71 12.20 -12.45
C GLY A 206 6.89 12.97 -11.87
N GLU A 207 6.80 13.60 -10.70
CA GLU A 207 7.87 14.49 -10.21
C GLU A 207 9.23 13.76 -10.02
N PRO A 208 10.31 14.16 -10.72
CA PRO A 208 11.62 13.47 -10.68
C PRO A 208 12.21 13.32 -9.27
N ALA A 209 12.07 14.36 -8.45
CA ALA A 209 12.60 14.36 -7.10
C ALA A 209 11.94 13.27 -6.21
N LEU A 210 10.66 12.95 -6.44
CA LEU A 210 9.96 11.89 -5.71
C LEU A 210 10.46 10.49 -6.08
N TYR A 211 10.79 10.23 -7.35
CA TYR A 211 11.41 8.96 -7.75
C TYR A 211 12.72 8.73 -7.01
N SER A 212 13.57 9.76 -6.94
CA SER A 212 14.87 9.66 -6.24
C SER A 212 14.72 9.28 -4.76
N ARG A 213 13.62 9.72 -4.14
CA ARG A 213 13.25 9.39 -2.77
C ARG A 213 12.74 7.96 -2.67
N LEU A 214 11.83 7.56 -3.56
CA LEU A 214 11.24 6.21 -3.59
C LEU A 214 12.31 5.12 -3.76
N TRP A 215 13.31 5.34 -4.60
CA TRP A 215 14.39 4.36 -4.84
C TRP A 215 15.26 4.06 -3.61
N ARG A 216 15.25 4.96 -2.62
CA ARG A 216 15.95 4.78 -1.34
C ARG A 216 15.12 4.03 -0.29
N GLN A 217 13.85 3.77 -0.57
CA GLN A 217 12.96 3.02 0.32
C GLN A 217 13.00 1.52 0.02
N PRO A 218 12.56 0.67 0.97
CA PRO A 218 12.33 -0.74 0.69
C PRO A 218 11.39 -0.93 -0.51
N VAL A 219 11.73 -1.88 -1.38
CA VAL A 219 10.98 -2.13 -2.62
C VAL A 219 9.75 -2.97 -2.32
N ASP A 220 8.60 -2.49 -2.74
CA ASP A 220 7.30 -3.15 -2.65
C ASP A 220 6.54 -3.06 -3.99
N GLN A 221 5.28 -3.48 -4.01
CA GLN A 221 4.43 -3.41 -5.19
C GLN A 221 4.23 -1.95 -5.66
N ASP A 222 4.18 -1.00 -4.74
CA ASP A 222 4.02 0.42 -5.04
C ASP A 222 5.25 0.99 -5.75
N ALA A 223 6.46 0.57 -5.35
CA ALA A 223 7.70 0.94 -6.02
C ALA A 223 7.75 0.44 -7.48
N LEU A 224 7.29 -0.80 -7.72
CA LEU A 224 7.20 -1.36 -9.07
C LEU A 224 6.13 -0.66 -9.92
N ALA A 225 4.97 -0.35 -9.33
CA ALA A 225 3.92 0.42 -9.99
C ALA A 225 4.42 1.82 -10.39
N ALA A 226 5.18 2.48 -9.51
CA ALA A 226 5.78 3.76 -9.79
C ALA A 226 6.80 3.68 -10.93
N LEU A 227 7.61 2.63 -11.01
CA LEU A 227 8.58 2.45 -12.10
C LEU A 227 7.89 2.48 -13.48
N ALA A 228 6.75 1.80 -13.62
CA ALA A 228 5.93 1.83 -14.83
C ALA A 228 5.36 3.21 -15.21
N THR A 229 5.35 4.18 -14.30
CA THR A 229 4.86 5.54 -14.59
C THR A 229 5.91 6.42 -15.28
N ILE A 230 7.20 6.06 -15.27
CA ILE A 230 8.27 6.91 -15.82
C ILE A 230 8.01 7.26 -17.28
N ASN A 231 7.76 6.25 -18.12
CA ASN A 231 7.57 6.43 -19.57
C ASN A 231 6.31 7.22 -19.93
N ARG A 232 5.37 7.37 -18.98
CA ARG A 232 4.17 8.19 -19.16
C ARG A 232 4.47 9.69 -19.04
N PHE A 233 5.41 10.07 -18.18
CA PHE A 233 5.69 11.47 -17.87
C PHE A 233 7.02 11.96 -18.44
N HIS A 234 7.99 11.07 -18.62
CA HIS A 234 9.34 11.38 -19.07
C HIS A 234 9.69 10.59 -20.32
N GLN A 235 10.49 11.20 -21.19
CA GLN A 235 10.97 10.59 -22.43
C GLN A 235 12.45 10.94 -22.65
N GLY A 236 13.15 10.14 -23.45
CA GLY A 236 14.54 10.42 -23.79
C GLY A 236 15.49 10.33 -22.60
N ASN A 237 16.36 11.32 -22.45
CA ASN A 237 17.44 11.30 -21.46
C ASN A 237 16.90 11.30 -20.02
N GLU A 238 15.87 12.09 -19.70
CA GLU A 238 15.32 12.17 -18.34
C GLU A 238 14.74 10.82 -17.88
N ALA A 239 14.01 10.13 -18.76
CA ALA A 239 13.52 8.77 -18.49
C ALA A 239 14.68 7.80 -18.26
N SER A 240 15.75 7.90 -19.07
CA SER A 240 16.93 7.04 -18.89
C SER A 240 17.64 7.30 -17.57
N GLU A 241 17.79 8.56 -17.14
CA GLU A 241 18.41 8.91 -15.86
C GLU A 241 17.62 8.33 -14.68
N LEU A 242 16.28 8.46 -14.70
CA LEU A 242 15.42 7.92 -13.66
C LEU A 242 15.47 6.39 -13.56
N LEU A 243 15.53 5.70 -14.71
CA LEU A 243 15.63 4.24 -14.76
C LEU A 243 17.02 3.73 -14.35
N ILE A 244 18.09 4.44 -14.73
CA ILE A 244 19.45 4.16 -14.26
C ILE A 244 19.57 4.41 -12.75
N ALA A 245 18.91 5.43 -12.22
CA ALA A 245 18.86 5.65 -10.77
C ALA A 245 18.11 4.50 -10.06
N ALA A 246 16.99 4.03 -10.63
CA ALA A 246 16.23 2.90 -10.10
C ALA A 246 17.04 1.60 -10.09
N SER A 247 17.87 1.35 -11.12
CA SER A 247 18.68 0.13 -11.22
C SER A 247 19.81 0.03 -10.19
N THR A 248 20.09 1.10 -9.46
CA THR A 248 21.00 1.08 -8.30
C THR A 248 20.42 0.24 -7.15
N ASN A 249 19.09 0.12 -7.05
CA ASN A 249 18.45 -0.73 -6.07
C ASN A 249 18.38 -2.18 -6.59
N PRO A 250 18.98 -3.17 -5.90
CA PRO A 250 19.07 -4.55 -6.38
C PRO A 250 17.72 -5.18 -6.76
N HIS A 251 16.65 -4.85 -6.03
CA HIS A 251 15.31 -5.39 -6.26
C HIS A 251 14.56 -4.72 -7.42
N LEU A 252 15.00 -3.52 -7.84
CA LEU A 252 14.43 -2.81 -9.00
C LEU A 252 15.30 -2.93 -10.25
N LYS A 253 16.51 -3.51 -10.14
CA LYS A 253 17.47 -3.57 -11.23
C LYS A 253 16.95 -4.27 -12.49
N GLU A 254 16.44 -5.48 -12.34
CA GLU A 254 15.85 -6.23 -13.47
C GLU A 254 14.67 -5.49 -14.14
N PRO A 255 13.62 -5.05 -13.41
CA PRO A 255 12.51 -4.35 -14.04
C PRO A 255 12.91 -2.98 -14.61
N ALA A 256 13.87 -2.27 -13.99
CA ALA A 256 14.41 -1.02 -14.52
C ALA A 256 15.17 -1.25 -15.84
N LEU A 257 16.02 -2.28 -15.92
CA LEU A 257 16.76 -2.61 -17.14
C LEU A 257 15.81 -2.99 -18.30
N ARG A 258 14.77 -3.77 -18.01
CA ARG A 258 13.72 -4.11 -18.99
C ARG A 258 13.01 -2.87 -19.54
N GLN A 259 12.69 -1.91 -18.68
CA GLN A 259 12.07 -0.67 -19.14
C GLN A 259 13.04 0.25 -19.87
N LEU A 260 14.32 0.25 -19.47
CA LEU A 260 15.36 1.03 -20.12
C LEU A 260 15.61 0.55 -21.56
N SER A 261 15.60 -0.76 -21.79
CA SER A 261 15.71 -1.33 -23.14
C SER A 261 14.48 -1.07 -24.00
N ALA A 262 13.28 -1.00 -23.39
CA ALA A 262 12.03 -0.70 -24.08
C ALA A 262 11.84 0.79 -24.44
N LEU A 263 12.78 1.68 -24.07
CA LEU A 263 12.72 3.09 -24.47
C LEU A 263 12.94 3.24 -25.98
N SER A 264 12.00 3.88 -26.67
CA SER A 264 12.11 4.20 -28.09
C SER A 264 11.84 5.70 -28.32
N PRO A 265 12.77 6.47 -28.93
CA PRO A 265 14.12 6.08 -29.37
C PRO A 265 15.08 5.86 -28.19
N LEU A 266 16.06 4.96 -28.35
CA LEU A 266 16.95 4.56 -27.26
C LEU A 266 18.01 5.64 -26.99
N PRO A 267 18.01 6.29 -25.81
CA PRO A 267 18.90 7.40 -25.52
C PRO A 267 20.37 6.96 -25.47
N GLN A 268 21.30 7.83 -25.87
CA GLN A 268 22.73 7.50 -25.87
C GLN A 268 23.24 7.10 -24.48
N GLN A 269 22.71 7.73 -23.43
CA GLN A 269 23.04 7.40 -22.04
C GLN A 269 22.57 5.99 -21.67
N ALA A 270 21.34 5.63 -22.02
CA ALA A 270 20.80 4.28 -21.84
C ALA A 270 21.66 3.22 -22.56
N ARG A 271 22.05 3.48 -23.82
CA ARG A 271 22.95 2.59 -24.59
C ARG A 271 24.26 2.35 -23.85
N SER A 272 24.91 3.42 -23.39
CA SER A 272 26.19 3.33 -22.69
C SER A 272 26.09 2.53 -21.38
N TYR A 273 24.98 2.70 -20.66
CA TYR A 273 24.73 2.00 -19.41
C TYR A 273 24.43 0.50 -19.63
N LEU A 274 23.58 0.15 -20.59
CA LEU A 274 23.29 -1.24 -20.95
C LEU A 274 24.55 -1.99 -21.42
N LEU A 275 25.39 -1.36 -22.24
CA LEU A 275 26.69 -1.93 -22.63
C LEU A 275 27.64 -2.11 -21.44
N GLY A 276 27.57 -1.24 -20.43
CA GLY A 276 28.29 -1.41 -19.16
C GLY A 276 27.80 -2.63 -18.38
N GLU A 277 26.49 -2.75 -18.19
CA GLU A 277 25.88 -3.86 -17.46
C GLU A 277 25.99 -5.21 -18.20
N LEU A 278 26.18 -5.22 -19.52
CA LEU A 278 26.46 -6.45 -20.28
C LEU A 278 27.79 -7.12 -19.86
N ALA A 279 28.75 -6.34 -19.35
CA ALA A 279 29.99 -6.88 -18.78
C ALA A 279 29.80 -7.50 -17.38
N ASN A 280 28.63 -7.33 -16.77
CA ASN A 280 28.33 -7.83 -15.44
C ASN A 280 27.91 -9.30 -15.51
N ARG A 281 28.56 -10.17 -14.72
CA ARG A 281 28.31 -11.62 -14.75
C ARG A 281 26.89 -12.02 -14.35
N GLN A 282 26.20 -11.20 -13.55
CA GLN A 282 24.87 -11.53 -13.02
C GLN A 282 23.73 -11.08 -13.94
N TYR A 283 23.91 -9.98 -14.66
CA TYR A 283 22.84 -9.36 -15.46
C TYR A 283 23.16 -9.31 -16.96
N GLY A 284 24.35 -9.75 -17.37
CA GLY A 284 24.80 -9.68 -18.76
C GLY A 284 23.98 -10.53 -19.73
N SER A 285 23.52 -11.72 -19.30
CA SER A 285 22.62 -12.55 -20.11
C SER A 285 21.26 -11.89 -20.31
N LEU A 286 20.66 -11.37 -19.24
CA LEU A 286 19.39 -10.63 -19.30
C LEU A 286 19.49 -9.42 -20.23
N VAL A 287 20.56 -8.63 -20.11
CA VAL A 287 20.75 -7.45 -20.97
C VAL A 287 21.00 -7.87 -22.43
N ALA A 288 21.71 -8.97 -22.67
CA ALA A 288 21.88 -9.50 -24.03
C ALA A 288 20.55 -9.93 -24.66
N ASP A 289 19.70 -10.63 -23.91
CA ASP A 289 18.36 -11.03 -24.35
C ASP A 289 17.49 -9.79 -24.69
N LEU A 290 17.49 -8.79 -23.79
CA LEU A 290 16.75 -7.55 -24.00
C LEU A 290 17.25 -6.74 -25.21
N LEU A 291 18.56 -6.75 -25.48
CA LEU A 291 19.12 -6.06 -26.63
C LEU A 291 18.81 -6.77 -27.96
N MET A 292 18.62 -8.11 -27.94
CA MET A 292 18.18 -8.87 -29.11
C MET A 292 16.72 -8.55 -29.48
N GLU A 293 15.85 -8.29 -28.49
CA GLU A 293 14.45 -7.93 -28.73
C GLU A 293 14.25 -6.52 -29.31
N VAL A 294 15.20 -5.60 -29.08
CA VAL A 294 15.05 -4.16 -29.41
C VAL A 294 15.38 -3.82 -30.88
N ASP A 295 15.86 -4.79 -31.66
CA ASP A 295 16.06 -4.71 -33.12
C ASP A 295 16.78 -3.43 -33.64
N GLU A 296 17.71 -2.87 -32.84
CA GLU A 296 18.59 -1.79 -33.29
C GLU A 296 19.91 -2.39 -33.86
N PRO A 297 20.19 -2.26 -35.17
CA PRO A 297 21.32 -2.93 -35.83
C PRO A 297 22.70 -2.50 -35.31
N LEU A 298 22.82 -1.27 -34.79
CA LEU A 298 24.05 -0.79 -34.17
C LEU A 298 24.33 -1.47 -32.82
N LEU A 299 23.30 -1.76 -32.02
CA LEU A 299 23.44 -2.45 -30.74
C LEU A 299 23.77 -3.94 -30.94
N LEU A 300 23.16 -4.58 -31.94
CA LEU A 300 23.51 -5.95 -32.34
C LEU A 300 24.97 -6.07 -32.80
N SER A 301 25.47 -5.09 -33.55
CA SER A 301 26.88 -5.07 -33.96
C SER A 301 27.86 -4.88 -32.79
N ALA A 302 27.50 -4.06 -31.79
CA ALA A 302 28.30 -3.86 -30.58
C ALA A 302 28.27 -5.10 -29.68
N LEU A 303 27.13 -5.77 -29.57
CA LEU A 303 26.94 -7.02 -28.86
C LEU A 303 27.75 -8.15 -29.51
N ALA A 304 27.67 -8.32 -30.83
CA ALA A 304 28.47 -9.29 -31.58
C ALA A 304 29.98 -9.05 -31.43
N LYS A 305 30.43 -7.78 -31.50
CA LYS A 305 31.84 -7.42 -31.34
C LYS A 305 32.36 -7.73 -29.92
N ARG A 306 31.53 -7.60 -28.88
CA ARG A 306 31.92 -7.91 -27.50
C ARG A 306 31.81 -9.39 -27.13
N LEU A 307 30.77 -10.10 -27.60
CA LEU A 307 30.71 -11.56 -27.45
C LEU A 307 31.92 -12.22 -28.13
N GLY A 308 32.30 -11.76 -29.32
CA GLY A 308 33.50 -12.22 -30.02
C GLY A 308 34.83 -11.89 -29.32
N GLN A 309 34.86 -10.91 -28.40
CA GLN A 309 36.02 -10.64 -27.54
C GLN A 309 36.05 -11.53 -26.28
N HIS A 310 34.89 -11.95 -25.78
CA HIS A 310 34.78 -12.82 -24.61
C HIS A 310 35.22 -14.26 -24.92
N ASP A 311 35.03 -14.73 -26.16
CA ASP A 311 35.54 -16.01 -26.66
C ASP A 311 37.07 -16.02 -26.91
N GLN A 312 37.72 -14.85 -26.87
CA GLN A 312 39.16 -14.71 -27.11
C GLN A 312 40.00 -14.63 -25.82
N ASN A 313 39.49 -15.05 -24.67
CA ASN A 313 40.38 -15.42 -23.56
C ASN A 313 40.85 -16.87 -23.78
N PRO A 314 42.02 -17.13 -24.38
CA PRO A 314 42.60 -18.46 -24.31
C PRO A 314 42.87 -18.73 -22.83
N MET A 315 42.23 -19.76 -22.27
CA MET A 315 42.83 -20.49 -21.17
C MET A 315 44.20 -20.94 -21.67
N THR A 316 45.26 -20.24 -21.28
CA THR A 316 46.63 -20.73 -21.44
C THR A 316 46.77 -21.94 -20.52
N PRO A 317 46.95 -23.17 -21.04
CA PRO A 317 47.37 -24.26 -20.20
C PRO A 317 48.86 -24.03 -19.90
N THR A 318 49.19 -23.69 -18.66
CA THR A 318 50.56 -23.77 -18.15
C THR A 318 50.98 -25.24 -18.12
N LEU A 319 51.48 -25.73 -19.26
CA LEU A 319 52.34 -26.91 -19.33
C LEU A 319 53.69 -26.52 -18.73
N PHE A 320 53.92 -26.93 -17.49
CA PHE A 320 55.28 -27.00 -16.93
C PHE A 320 56.03 -28.11 -17.68
N PRO A 321 57.20 -27.83 -18.30
CA PRO A 321 58.07 -28.90 -18.75
C PRO A 321 58.85 -29.45 -17.55
N ASP A 322 58.70 -30.74 -17.35
CA ASP A 322 59.44 -31.59 -16.43
C ASP A 322 60.92 -31.56 -16.80
N SER A 323 61.75 -30.87 -16.03
CA SER A 323 63.20 -30.86 -16.20
C SER A 323 63.85 -31.78 -15.18
N GLY A 324 64.35 -32.91 -15.68
CA GLY A 324 64.97 -33.98 -14.91
C GLY A 324 66.15 -33.55 -14.04
N THR A 325 66.26 -34.25 -12.92
CA THR A 325 67.41 -34.30 -12.02
C THR A 325 68.61 -34.98 -12.69
N PRO A 326 69.84 -34.50 -12.45
CA PRO A 326 71.00 -35.37 -12.42
C PRO A 326 71.56 -35.50 -10.99
N GLU A 327 72.05 -36.71 -10.71
CA GLU A 327 72.70 -37.16 -9.49
C GLU A 327 73.91 -36.32 -9.04
N ARG A 328 74.11 -36.16 -7.72
CA ARG A 328 75.16 -36.88 -6.94
C ARG A 328 75.21 -36.43 -5.46
N ARG A 329 75.21 -37.44 -4.58
CA ARG A 329 75.64 -37.45 -3.15
C ARG A 329 77.18 -37.18 -3.01
N PRO A 330 77.84 -37.22 -1.82
CA PRO A 330 77.37 -37.48 -0.44
C PRO A 330 77.96 -36.57 0.68
N GLY A 331 77.46 -36.74 1.91
CA GLY A 331 78.32 -36.99 3.09
C GLY A 331 78.28 -35.99 4.24
N LEU A 332 77.46 -36.25 5.27
CA LEU A 332 77.88 -36.74 6.60
C LEU A 332 76.65 -37.05 7.45
#